data_AF-A0A9J6G7Q5-F1
#
_entry.id   AF-A0A9J6G7Q5-F1
#
_cell.length_a   1.000
_cell.length_b   1.000
_cell.length_c   1.000
_cell.angle_alpha   90.00
_cell.angle_beta   90.00
_cell.angle_gamma   90.00
#
_symmetry.space_group_name_H-M   'P 1'
#
loop_
_entity.id
_entity.type
_entity.pdbx_description
1 polymer ?
#
loop_
_entity_poly.entity_id
_entity_poly.type
_entity_poly.pdbx_seq_one_letter_code
_entity_poly.pdbx_strand_id
1 'polypeptide(L)'
;MGIDEVCNILLEGARRGGPREQLADAPDCLDRVHAYACSKGALPEALTEYVREALAPDMLEQLPSFGLQLICFLKRITTFLGKSTELEEAASRARAELLRRHISAVAKSCDPTRLSDRQKVSLRQFHRWLTSPGTPADKSTAQVFASGPLADVVAVATEAEGVERCPICEDAVFLRELSHGVCGQSHRFGRCMNSLLVCDSVPPRRCTTCDTFAHRTPIWPGDTCCLYCGKGLT
;
A
#
# COMPACT_ATOMS: atom_id res chain seq x y z
N MET A 1 25.27 -14.31 -12.68
CA MET A 1 23.81 -14.43 -12.69
C MET A 1 23.26 -13.84 -13.98
N GLY A 2 22.71 -14.68 -14.85
CA GLY A 2 22.00 -14.23 -16.06
C GLY A 2 20.65 -13.60 -15.69
N ILE A 3 20.01 -12.87 -16.61
CA ILE A 3 18.70 -12.25 -16.34
C ILE A 3 17.62 -13.31 -16.08
N ASP A 4 17.69 -14.47 -16.74
CA ASP A 4 16.71 -15.55 -16.56
C ASP A 4 16.78 -16.16 -15.15
N GLU A 5 17.99 -16.32 -14.63
CA GLU A 5 18.24 -16.80 -13.26
C GLU A 5 17.69 -15.78 -12.22
N VAL A 6 17.91 -14.49 -12.45
CA VAL A 6 17.33 -13.41 -11.64
C VAL A 6 15.80 -13.46 -11.65
N CYS A 7 15.20 -13.60 -12.83
CA CYS A 7 13.74 -13.69 -12.98
C CYS A 7 13.20 -14.91 -12.23
N ASN A 8 13.85 -16.07 -12.32
CA ASN A 8 13.42 -17.27 -11.61
C ASN A 8 13.40 -17.08 -10.09
N ILE A 9 14.45 -16.49 -9.51
CA ILE A 9 14.50 -16.19 -8.07
C ILE A 9 13.32 -15.30 -7.65
N LEU A 10 13.08 -14.21 -8.39
CA LEU A 10 11.99 -13.29 -8.10
C LEU A 10 10.61 -13.96 -8.24
N LEU A 11 10.42 -14.78 -9.27
CA LEU A 11 9.16 -15.48 -9.53
C LEU A 11 8.89 -16.60 -8.53
N GLU A 12 9.92 -17.29 -8.04
CA GLU A 12 9.79 -18.26 -6.94
C GLU A 12 9.31 -17.56 -5.66
N GLY A 13 9.95 -16.45 -5.27
CA GLY A 13 9.49 -15.62 -4.15
C GLY A 13 8.07 -15.07 -4.37
N ALA A 14 7.74 -14.65 -5.59
CA ALA A 14 6.41 -14.16 -5.93
C ALA A 14 5.32 -15.23 -5.88
N ARG A 15 5.66 -16.52 -5.99
CA ARG A 15 4.71 -17.64 -5.96
C ARG A 15 4.65 -18.35 -4.60
N ARG A 16 5.77 -18.40 -3.88
CA ARG A 16 5.94 -19.22 -2.67
C ARG A 16 6.40 -18.42 -1.45
N GLY A 17 6.56 -17.11 -1.59
CA GLY A 17 7.16 -16.29 -0.57
C GLY A 17 6.42 -16.38 0.76
N GLY A 18 7.20 -16.56 1.83
CA GLY A 18 6.66 -16.60 3.18
C GLY A 18 6.07 -15.25 3.62
N PRO A 19 5.27 -15.21 4.70
CA PRO A 19 4.63 -13.98 5.19
C PRO A 19 5.61 -12.91 5.66
N ARG A 20 6.88 -13.26 5.88
CA ARG A 20 7.95 -12.34 6.30
C ARG A 20 8.86 -11.89 5.17
N GLU A 21 8.85 -12.58 4.03
CA GLU A 21 9.72 -12.23 2.91
C GLU A 21 9.23 -10.95 2.25
N GLN A 22 10.14 -9.98 2.14
CA GLN A 22 9.88 -8.69 1.50
C GLN A 22 10.61 -8.63 0.17
N LEU A 23 10.05 -7.92 -0.81
CA LEU A 23 10.72 -7.69 -2.08
C LEU A 23 12.10 -7.03 -1.88
N ALA A 24 12.18 -6.12 -0.90
CA ALA A 24 13.41 -5.43 -0.54
C ALA A 24 14.54 -6.35 -0.05
N ASP A 25 14.26 -7.62 0.27
CA ASP A 25 15.27 -8.62 0.66
C ASP A 25 16.03 -9.17 -0.56
N ALA A 26 15.60 -8.85 -1.79
CA ALA A 26 16.25 -9.25 -3.04
C ALA A 26 16.84 -8.08 -3.86
N PRO A 27 17.59 -7.13 -3.25
CA PRO A 27 17.97 -5.87 -3.91
C PRO A 27 18.80 -6.08 -5.19
N ASP A 28 19.76 -7.00 -5.17
CA ASP A 28 20.60 -7.30 -6.33
C ASP A 28 19.79 -7.80 -7.54
N CYS A 29 18.71 -8.55 -7.28
CA CYS A 29 17.82 -9.03 -8.34
C CYS A 29 17.03 -7.86 -8.93
N LEU A 30 16.51 -6.96 -8.08
CA LEU A 30 15.76 -5.78 -8.52
C LEU A 30 16.64 -4.84 -9.35
N ASP A 31 17.88 -4.59 -8.93
CA ASP A 31 18.83 -3.74 -9.65
C ASP A 31 19.18 -4.32 -11.02
N ARG A 32 19.36 -5.64 -11.13
CA ARG A 32 19.59 -6.33 -12.41
C ARG A 32 18.39 -6.23 -13.34
N VAL A 33 17.17 -6.40 -12.83
CA VAL A 33 15.94 -6.23 -13.62
C VAL A 33 15.82 -4.78 -14.10
N HIS A 34 16.06 -3.80 -13.23
CA HIS A 34 16.04 -2.39 -13.59
C HIS A 34 17.08 -2.06 -14.67
N ALA A 35 18.33 -2.51 -14.50
CA ALA A 35 19.41 -2.30 -15.47
C ALA A 35 19.10 -2.97 -16.82
N TYR A 36 18.60 -4.20 -16.82
CA TYR A 36 18.14 -4.88 -18.03
C TYR A 36 17.07 -4.06 -18.74
N ALA A 37 16.04 -3.63 -18.00
CA ALA A 37 14.91 -2.92 -18.57
C ALA A 37 15.31 -1.56 -19.15
N CYS A 38 16.22 -0.84 -18.50
CA CYS A 38 16.78 0.40 -19.03
C CYS A 38 17.60 0.16 -20.30
N SER A 39 18.38 -0.94 -20.36
CA SER A 39 19.20 -1.28 -21.53
C SER A 39 18.37 -1.74 -22.73
N LYS A 40 17.31 -2.52 -22.49
CA LYS A 40 16.47 -3.13 -23.54
C LYS A 40 15.22 -2.34 -23.87
N GLY A 41 14.88 -1.34 -23.06
CA GLY A 41 13.64 -0.57 -23.18
C GLY A 41 12.38 -1.40 -22.90
N ALA A 42 12.49 -2.58 -22.28
CA ALA A 42 11.38 -3.48 -21.99
C ALA A 42 11.71 -4.35 -20.77
N LEU A 43 10.67 -4.82 -20.05
CA LEU A 43 10.84 -5.81 -18.99
C LEU A 43 11.29 -7.16 -19.58
N PRO A 44 12.00 -8.01 -18.80
CA PRO A 44 12.18 -9.40 -19.15
C PRO A 44 10.84 -10.10 -19.46
N GLU A 45 10.85 -11.00 -20.44
CA GLU A 45 9.63 -11.67 -20.93
C GLU A 45 8.90 -12.43 -19.81
N ALA A 46 9.64 -13.18 -18.99
CA ALA A 46 9.10 -13.92 -17.84
C ALA A 46 8.37 -13.01 -16.83
N LEU A 47 8.85 -11.79 -16.60
CA LEU A 47 8.20 -10.82 -15.70
C LEU A 47 6.98 -10.17 -16.35
N THR A 48 7.00 -10.02 -17.68
CA THR A 48 5.85 -9.54 -18.46
C THR A 48 4.72 -10.56 -18.43
N GLU A 49 5.05 -11.85 -18.62
CA GLU A 49 4.09 -12.95 -18.51
C GLU A 49 3.51 -13.06 -17.11
N TYR A 50 4.35 -12.98 -16.07
CA TYR A 50 3.89 -12.95 -14.68
C TYR A 50 2.86 -11.84 -14.39
N VAL A 51 3.10 -10.61 -14.89
CA VAL A 51 2.13 -9.52 -14.74
C VAL A 51 0.81 -9.85 -15.43
N ARG A 52 0.86 -10.44 -16.63
CA ARG A 52 -0.33 -10.84 -17.38
C ARG A 52 -1.12 -11.93 -16.64
N GLU A 53 -0.44 -12.92 -16.07
CA GLU A 53 -1.05 -13.94 -15.21
C GLU A 53 -1.68 -13.32 -13.96
N ALA A 54 -0.99 -12.37 -13.32
CA ALA A 54 -1.49 -11.69 -12.13
C ALA A 54 -2.73 -10.82 -12.41
N LEU A 55 -2.93 -10.34 -13.64
CA LEU A 55 -4.11 -9.58 -14.05
C LEU A 55 -5.37 -10.44 -14.16
N ALA A 56 -5.24 -11.76 -14.25
CA ALA A 56 -6.39 -12.66 -14.29
C ALA A 56 -7.30 -12.48 -13.06
N PRO A 57 -8.61 -12.71 -13.19
CA PRO A 57 -9.54 -12.62 -12.07
C PRO A 57 -9.06 -13.46 -10.88
N ASP A 58 -9.22 -12.92 -9.67
CA ASP A 58 -8.94 -13.59 -8.38
C ASP A 58 -7.49 -14.04 -8.11
N MET A 59 -6.55 -13.79 -9.04
CA MET A 59 -5.15 -14.19 -8.87
C MET A 59 -4.38 -13.31 -7.89
N LEU A 60 -4.61 -11.98 -7.91
CA LEU A 60 -3.90 -11.05 -7.01
C LEU A 60 -4.12 -11.37 -5.53
N GLU A 61 -5.33 -11.78 -5.15
CA GLU A 61 -5.66 -12.09 -3.76
C GLU A 61 -4.91 -13.32 -3.24
N GLN A 62 -4.50 -14.22 -4.14
CA GLN A 62 -3.76 -15.44 -3.83
C GLN A 62 -2.24 -15.22 -3.79
N LEU A 63 -1.73 -14.11 -4.34
CA LEU A 63 -0.30 -13.84 -4.37
C LEU A 63 0.22 -13.50 -2.96
N PRO A 64 1.40 -14.01 -2.57
CA PRO A 64 2.15 -13.50 -1.42
C PRO A 64 2.41 -12.00 -1.49
N SER A 65 2.67 -11.36 -0.35
CA SER A 65 3.01 -9.93 -0.28
C SER A 65 4.23 -9.59 -1.15
N PHE A 66 5.22 -10.49 -1.22
CA PHE A 66 6.36 -10.38 -2.12
C PHE A 66 5.92 -10.19 -3.59
N GLY A 67 5.00 -11.02 -4.08
CA GLY A 67 4.50 -10.94 -5.46
C GLY A 67 3.75 -9.62 -5.74
N LEU A 68 2.91 -9.19 -4.80
CA LEU A 68 2.20 -7.91 -4.90
C LEU A 68 3.17 -6.71 -4.94
N GLN A 69 4.23 -6.75 -4.12
CA GLN A 69 5.28 -5.75 -4.13
C GLN A 69 6.07 -5.78 -5.45
N LEU A 70 6.35 -6.97 -6.00
CA LEU A 70 7.03 -7.11 -7.29
C LEU A 70 6.24 -6.44 -8.40
N ILE A 71 4.91 -6.62 -8.46
CA ILE A 71 4.03 -5.92 -9.41
C ILE A 71 4.17 -4.40 -9.26
N CYS A 72 4.15 -3.89 -8.03
CA CYS A 72 4.34 -2.46 -7.75
C CYS A 72 5.70 -1.94 -8.24
N PHE A 73 6.77 -2.73 -8.08
CA PHE A 73 8.10 -2.40 -8.55
C PHE A 73 8.19 -2.39 -10.08
N LEU A 74 7.65 -3.41 -10.76
CA LEU A 74 7.65 -3.50 -12.22
C LEU A 74 6.92 -2.33 -12.86
N LYS A 75 5.80 -1.88 -12.26
CA LYS A 75 5.09 -0.68 -12.71
C LYS A 75 5.97 0.57 -12.62
N ARG A 76 6.81 0.71 -11.59
CA ARG A 76 7.74 1.86 -11.50
C ARG A 76 8.71 1.87 -12.68
N ILE A 77 9.25 0.71 -13.05
CA ILE A 77 10.14 0.57 -14.19
C ILE A 77 9.41 0.95 -15.49
N THR A 78 8.21 0.44 -15.72
CA THR A 78 7.50 0.71 -16.96
C THR A 78 7.07 2.17 -17.09
N THR A 79 6.71 2.83 -15.98
CA THR A 79 6.51 4.27 -15.93
C THR A 79 7.79 5.04 -16.29
N PHE A 80 8.94 4.63 -15.74
CA PHE A 80 10.23 5.23 -16.11
C PHE A 80 10.56 5.06 -17.60
N LEU A 81 10.16 3.94 -18.20
CA LEU A 81 10.30 3.66 -19.63
C LEU A 81 9.22 4.31 -20.52
N GLY A 82 8.24 5.02 -19.95
CA GLY A 82 7.14 5.63 -20.71
C GLY A 82 6.09 4.65 -21.26
N LYS A 83 5.99 3.42 -20.75
CA LYS A 83 5.07 2.36 -21.19
C LYS A 83 4.01 2.10 -20.12
N SER A 84 2.90 2.85 -20.13
CA SER A 84 2.15 3.09 -18.86
C SER A 84 0.86 2.30 -18.62
N THR A 85 0.19 1.69 -19.60
CA THR A 85 -1.26 1.43 -19.43
C THR A 85 -1.61 0.13 -18.71
N GLU A 86 -1.12 -1.04 -19.11
CA GLU A 86 -1.61 -2.33 -18.57
C GLU A 86 -1.13 -2.62 -17.13
N LEU A 87 0.10 -2.22 -16.77
CA LEU A 87 0.62 -2.42 -15.42
C LEU A 87 0.02 -1.47 -14.37
N GLU A 88 -0.63 -0.38 -14.79
CA GLU A 88 -1.22 0.59 -13.85
C GLU A 88 -2.34 -0.07 -13.05
N GLU A 89 -3.23 -0.78 -13.74
CA GLU A 89 -4.35 -1.47 -13.09
C GLU A 89 -3.86 -2.58 -12.16
N ALA A 90 -2.91 -3.41 -12.61
CA ALA A 90 -2.30 -4.46 -11.80
C ALA A 90 -1.68 -3.90 -10.52
N ALA A 91 -0.90 -2.83 -10.64
CA ALA A 91 -0.23 -2.20 -9.50
C ALA A 91 -1.22 -1.51 -8.56
N SER A 92 -2.27 -0.87 -9.09
CA SER A 92 -3.33 -0.27 -8.28
C SER A 92 -4.05 -1.34 -7.44
N ARG A 93 -4.47 -2.45 -8.08
CA ARG A 93 -5.08 -3.60 -7.39
C ARG A 93 -4.12 -4.24 -6.38
N ALA A 94 -2.84 -4.39 -6.71
CA ALA A 94 -1.84 -4.94 -5.80
C ALA A 94 -1.61 -4.06 -4.56
N ARG A 95 -1.57 -2.73 -4.73
CA ARG A 95 -1.48 -1.78 -3.60
C ARG A 95 -2.71 -1.83 -2.71
N ALA A 96 -3.90 -1.92 -3.31
CA ALA A 96 -5.14 -2.09 -2.57
C ALA A 96 -5.11 -3.39 -1.74
N GLU A 97 -4.68 -4.49 -2.34
CA GLU A 97 -4.59 -5.78 -1.66
C GLU A 97 -3.56 -5.77 -0.51
N LEU A 98 -2.38 -5.18 -0.70
CA LEU A 98 -1.40 -4.99 0.36
C LEU A 98 -1.98 -4.16 1.53
N LEU A 99 -2.69 -3.07 1.22
CA LEU A 99 -3.35 -2.23 2.22
C LEU A 99 -4.45 -2.99 2.97
N ARG A 100 -5.26 -3.79 2.27
CA ARG A 100 -6.29 -4.62 2.90
C ARG A 100 -5.69 -5.61 3.90
N ARG A 101 -4.59 -6.29 3.53
CA ARG A 101 -3.88 -7.22 4.43
C ARG A 101 -3.33 -6.50 5.65
N HIS A 102 -2.74 -5.32 5.45
CA HIS A 102 -2.26 -4.47 6.54
C HIS A 102 -3.39 -4.10 7.50
N ILE A 103 -4.51 -3.62 6.98
CA ILE A 103 -5.69 -3.27 7.78
C ILE A 103 -6.20 -4.48 8.57
N SER A 104 -6.29 -5.65 7.93
CA SER A 104 -6.70 -6.89 8.61
C SER A 104 -5.76 -7.25 9.76
N ALA A 105 -4.44 -7.13 9.55
CA ALA A 105 -3.43 -7.40 10.58
C ALA A 105 -3.53 -6.40 11.75
N VAL A 106 -3.70 -5.11 11.46
CA VAL A 106 -3.91 -4.07 12.48
C VAL A 106 -5.17 -4.36 13.28
N ALA A 107 -6.30 -4.59 12.61
CA ALA A 107 -7.58 -4.81 13.27
C ALA A 107 -7.58 -6.06 14.17
N LYS A 108 -6.86 -7.13 13.76
CA LYS A 108 -6.70 -8.36 14.56
C LYS A 108 -5.76 -8.23 15.76
N SER A 109 -4.81 -7.30 15.72
CA SER A 109 -3.75 -7.18 16.73
C SER A 109 -3.93 -6.01 17.70
N CYS A 110 -4.76 -5.03 17.36
CA CYS A 110 -4.98 -3.87 18.21
C CYS A 110 -5.83 -4.20 19.44
N ASP A 111 -5.58 -3.47 20.54
CA ASP A 111 -6.44 -3.45 21.72
C ASP A 111 -7.38 -2.23 21.65
N PRO A 112 -8.69 -2.41 21.36
CA PRO A 112 -9.61 -1.31 21.17
C PRO A 112 -9.75 -0.39 22.39
N THR A 113 -9.46 -0.91 23.59
CA THR A 113 -9.60 -0.15 24.84
C THR A 113 -8.43 0.79 25.13
N ARG A 114 -7.32 0.63 24.40
CA ARG A 114 -6.05 1.35 24.63
C ARG A 114 -5.55 2.12 23.41
N LEU A 115 -6.44 2.39 22.46
CA LEU A 115 -6.11 3.14 21.26
C LEU A 115 -5.87 4.62 21.55
N SER A 116 -4.77 5.17 21.02
CA SER A 116 -4.57 6.62 20.93
C SER A 116 -5.57 7.26 19.96
N ASP A 117 -5.78 8.56 20.07
CA ASP A 117 -6.72 9.26 19.18
C ASP A 117 -6.30 9.18 17.70
N ARG A 118 -4.99 9.24 17.42
CA ARG A 118 -4.49 9.04 16.04
C ARG A 118 -4.79 7.63 15.51
N GLN A 119 -4.68 6.61 16.35
CA GLN A 119 -5.04 5.24 15.96
C GLN A 119 -6.54 5.09 15.71
N LYS A 120 -7.40 5.71 16.53
CA LYS A 120 -8.85 5.74 16.30
C LYS A 120 -9.18 6.39 14.96
N VAL A 121 -8.58 7.54 14.66
CA VAL A 121 -8.76 8.22 13.35
C VAL A 121 -8.26 7.31 12.21
N SER A 122 -7.12 6.64 12.37
CA SER A 122 -6.59 5.71 11.36
C SER A 122 -7.56 4.54 11.10
N LEU A 123 -8.13 3.92 12.13
CA LEU A 123 -9.15 2.85 11.97
C LEU A 123 -10.39 3.35 11.24
N ARG A 124 -10.84 4.57 11.53
CA ARG A 124 -11.97 5.18 10.81
C ARG A 124 -11.66 5.37 9.33
N GLN A 125 -10.43 5.81 8.99
CA GLN A 125 -10.02 5.95 7.59
C GLN A 125 -9.89 4.59 6.89
N PHE A 126 -9.33 3.59 7.56
CA PHE A 126 -9.28 2.22 7.05
C PHE A 126 -10.68 1.67 6.76
N HIS A 127 -11.59 1.79 7.72
CA HIS A 127 -12.99 1.39 7.54
C HIS A 127 -13.64 2.12 6.37
N ARG A 128 -13.50 3.46 6.31
CA ARG A 128 -14.03 4.27 5.21
C ARG A 128 -13.52 3.83 3.85
N TRP A 129 -12.23 3.52 3.72
CA TRP A 129 -11.65 3.03 2.48
C TRP A 129 -12.22 1.66 2.08
N LEU A 130 -12.34 0.73 3.04
CA LEU A 130 -12.91 -0.60 2.82
C LEU A 130 -14.38 -0.56 2.41
N THR A 131 -15.15 0.41 2.92
CA THR A 131 -16.57 0.60 2.59
C THR A 131 -16.82 1.54 1.42
N SER A 132 -15.77 2.08 0.78
CA SER A 132 -15.92 3.01 -0.34
C SER A 132 -16.39 2.27 -1.61
N PRO A 133 -17.27 2.88 -2.44
CA PRO A 133 -17.65 2.31 -3.73
C PRO A 133 -16.43 2.07 -4.61
N GLY A 134 -16.32 0.87 -5.20
CA GLY A 134 -15.18 0.50 -6.06
C GLY A 134 -14.02 -0.20 -5.35
N THR A 135 -14.00 -0.25 -4.02
CA THR A 135 -13.12 -1.18 -3.28
C THR A 135 -13.75 -2.59 -3.33
N PRO A 136 -12.99 -3.65 -3.68
CA PRO A 136 -13.52 -5.01 -3.64
C PRO A 136 -14.06 -5.31 -2.23
N ALA A 137 -15.34 -5.66 -2.16
CA ALA A 137 -16.03 -5.87 -0.89
C ALA A 137 -15.55 -7.17 -0.24
N ASP A 138 -14.45 -7.10 0.51
CA ASP A 138 -14.06 -8.19 1.39
C ASP A 138 -14.94 -8.17 2.64
N LYS A 139 -16.02 -8.97 2.58
CA LYS A 139 -16.96 -9.16 3.69
C LYS A 139 -16.23 -9.56 4.98
N SER A 140 -15.11 -10.28 4.89
CA SER A 140 -14.37 -10.74 6.07
C SER A 140 -13.68 -9.58 6.80
N THR A 141 -13.00 -8.68 6.08
CA THR A 141 -12.32 -7.54 6.69
C THR A 141 -13.33 -6.50 7.19
N ALA A 142 -14.41 -6.25 6.46
CA ALA A 142 -15.49 -5.37 6.93
C ALA A 142 -16.15 -5.91 8.22
N GLN A 143 -16.30 -7.23 8.34
CA GLN A 143 -16.86 -7.87 9.53
C GLN A 143 -16.00 -7.72 10.79
N VAL A 144 -14.67 -7.58 10.64
CA VAL A 144 -13.76 -7.28 11.77
C VAL A 144 -14.09 -5.92 12.40
N PHE A 145 -14.53 -4.95 11.59
CA PHE A 145 -14.96 -3.63 12.09
C PHE A 145 -16.42 -3.61 12.55
N ALA A 146 -17.25 -4.53 12.07
CA ALA A 146 -18.68 -4.58 12.39
C ALA A 146 -19.03 -5.32 13.69
N SER A 147 -18.04 -5.90 14.37
CA SER A 147 -18.27 -6.69 15.60
C SER A 147 -17.33 -6.31 16.72
N GLY A 148 -17.86 -6.22 17.95
CA GLY A 148 -17.10 -5.92 19.15
C GLY A 148 -16.68 -4.45 19.30
N PRO A 149 -15.71 -4.15 20.19
CA PRO A 149 -15.35 -2.78 20.58
C PRO A 149 -14.81 -1.88 19.45
N LEU A 150 -14.38 -2.47 18.32
CA LEU A 150 -13.99 -1.69 17.14
C LEU A 150 -15.17 -1.05 16.43
N ALA A 151 -16.38 -1.63 16.56
CA ALA A 151 -17.60 -1.08 15.98
C ALA A 151 -17.87 0.32 16.56
N ASP A 152 -17.68 0.52 17.86
CA ASP A 152 -17.86 1.82 18.51
C ASP A 152 -16.85 2.86 18.00
N VAL A 153 -15.62 2.44 17.71
CA VAL A 153 -14.57 3.32 17.18
C VAL A 153 -14.92 3.81 15.78
N VAL A 154 -15.48 2.94 14.93
CA VAL A 154 -15.83 3.25 13.53
C VAL A 154 -17.24 3.80 13.35
N ALA A 155 -18.16 3.60 14.28
CA ALA A 155 -19.52 4.16 14.24
C ALA A 155 -19.49 5.70 14.19
N VAL A 156 -18.51 6.32 14.86
CA VAL A 156 -18.26 7.76 14.82
C VAL A 156 -17.86 8.27 13.41
N ALA A 157 -17.48 7.37 12.49
CA ALA A 157 -17.13 7.74 11.11
C ALA A 157 -18.34 7.93 10.18
N THR A 158 -19.56 7.70 10.67
CA THR A 158 -20.80 7.80 9.86
C THR A 158 -21.32 9.22 9.71
N GLU A 159 -20.83 10.18 10.50
CA GLU A 159 -21.17 11.59 10.34
C GLU A 159 -20.28 12.23 9.27
N ALA A 160 -20.90 13.07 8.42
CA ALA A 160 -20.38 13.66 7.19
C ALA A 160 -19.15 14.59 7.35
N GLU A 161 -18.47 14.57 8.49
CA GLU A 161 -17.32 15.39 8.77
C GLU A 161 -16.03 14.80 8.20
N GLY A 162 -15.14 15.66 7.71
CA GLY A 162 -13.76 15.28 7.53
C GLY A 162 -13.19 14.86 8.88
N VAL A 163 -12.99 13.55 9.07
CA VAL A 163 -12.38 12.96 10.28
C VAL A 163 -10.97 13.52 10.53
N GLU A 164 -10.41 14.16 9.51
CA GLU A 164 -9.08 14.75 9.52
C GLU A 164 -9.15 16.22 9.14
N ARG A 165 -8.33 17.03 9.82
CA ARG A 165 -8.27 18.49 9.67
C ARG A 165 -6.99 18.87 8.95
N CYS A 166 -7.08 19.88 8.09
CA CYS A 166 -5.93 20.43 7.38
C CYS A 166 -4.96 21.05 8.40
N PRO A 167 -3.67 20.69 8.40
CA PRO A 167 -2.70 21.26 9.34
C PRO A 167 -2.38 22.74 9.07
N ILE A 168 -2.85 23.31 7.95
CA ILE A 168 -2.62 24.71 7.58
C ILE A 168 -3.84 25.58 7.88
N CYS A 169 -5.03 25.14 7.48
CA CYS A 169 -6.25 25.96 7.51
C CYS A 169 -7.40 25.32 8.28
N GLU A 170 -7.18 24.17 8.93
CA GLU A 170 -8.15 23.44 9.76
C GLU A 170 -9.44 22.96 9.05
N ASP A 171 -9.58 23.26 7.76
CA ASP A 171 -10.65 22.70 6.92
C ASP A 171 -10.60 21.17 6.89
N ALA A 172 -11.77 20.56 6.71
CA ALA A 172 -11.93 19.14 6.52
C ALA A 172 -11.07 18.61 5.36
N VAL A 173 -10.38 17.49 5.59
CA VAL A 173 -9.65 16.73 4.56
C VAL A 173 -10.42 15.45 4.27
N PHE A 174 -10.82 15.27 3.02
CA PHE A 174 -11.56 14.08 2.59
C PHE A 174 -10.61 12.99 2.11
N LEU A 175 -10.96 11.73 2.39
CA LEU A 175 -10.29 10.56 1.81
C LEU A 175 -10.86 10.31 0.41
N ARG A 176 -10.19 10.87 -0.60
CA ARG A 176 -10.50 10.64 -2.03
C ARG A 176 -9.46 9.75 -2.70
N GLU A 177 -8.20 9.89 -2.30
CA GLU A 177 -7.08 9.11 -2.80
C GLU A 177 -6.25 8.53 -1.67
N LEU A 178 -5.62 7.38 -1.92
CA LEU A 178 -4.74 6.71 -0.96
C LEU A 178 -3.38 7.42 -0.79
N SER A 179 -2.92 8.11 -1.83
CA SER A 179 -1.58 8.72 -1.89
C SER A 179 -1.52 10.08 -1.24
N HIS A 180 -2.64 10.81 -1.21
CA HIS A 180 -2.67 12.20 -0.80
C HIS A 180 -4.05 12.66 -0.30
N GLY A 181 -4.06 13.72 0.50
CA GLY A 181 -5.25 14.42 0.97
C GLY A 181 -5.29 15.85 0.41
N VAL A 182 -6.50 16.35 0.16
CA VAL A 182 -6.76 17.74 -0.27
C VAL A 182 -7.89 18.32 0.59
N CYS A 183 -7.68 19.52 1.13
CA CYS A 183 -8.73 20.24 1.87
C CYS A 183 -9.56 21.17 0.96
N GLY A 184 -10.60 21.81 1.52
CA GLY A 184 -11.45 22.78 0.79
C GLY A 184 -10.66 23.94 0.14
N GLN A 185 -9.59 24.41 0.79
CA GLN A 185 -8.69 25.44 0.27
C GLN A 185 -7.61 24.92 -0.69
N SER A 186 -7.70 23.68 -1.17
CA SER A 186 -6.73 23.08 -2.11
C SER A 186 -5.30 22.88 -1.58
N HIS A 187 -5.09 22.95 -0.26
CA HIS A 187 -3.83 22.48 0.33
C HIS A 187 -3.69 20.97 0.15
N ARG A 188 -2.53 20.52 -0.32
CA ARG A 188 -2.24 19.11 -0.65
C ARG A 188 -1.17 18.52 0.27
N PHE A 189 -1.45 17.34 0.81
CA PHE A 189 -0.54 16.62 1.71
C PHE A 189 -0.41 15.16 1.30
N GLY A 190 0.77 14.57 1.49
CA GLY A 190 0.94 13.12 1.33
C GLY A 190 0.17 12.36 2.42
N ARG A 191 -0.37 11.18 2.09
CA ARG A 191 -0.96 10.28 3.09
C ARG A 191 0.00 9.17 3.46
N CYS A 192 0.09 8.89 4.75
CA CYS A 192 0.88 7.79 5.27
C CYS A 192 0.28 6.46 4.79
N MET A 193 1.04 5.68 4.02
CA MET A 193 0.59 4.39 3.48
C MET A 193 0.19 3.36 4.55
N ASN A 194 0.72 3.49 5.77
CA ASN A 194 0.48 2.55 6.86
C ASN A 194 -0.68 2.96 7.78
N SER A 195 -1.26 4.15 7.62
CA SER A 195 -2.35 4.64 8.49
C SER A 195 -3.46 5.42 7.78
N LEU A 196 -3.27 5.74 6.50
CA LEU A 196 -4.09 6.62 5.66
C LEU A 196 -4.27 8.06 6.15
N LEU A 197 -3.64 8.45 7.26
CA LEU A 197 -3.66 9.83 7.76
C LEU A 197 -2.78 10.74 6.88
N VAL A 198 -3.12 12.02 6.76
CA VAL A 198 -2.24 13.02 6.15
C VAL A 198 -0.98 13.21 7.00
N CYS A 199 0.16 13.22 6.32
CA CYS A 199 1.43 13.54 6.92
C CYS A 199 1.50 15.04 7.22
N ASP A 200 1.37 15.35 8.50
CA ASP A 200 1.53 16.65 9.14
C ASP A 200 3.00 17.00 9.44
N SER A 201 3.91 16.03 9.33
CA SER A 201 5.33 16.18 9.67
C SER A 201 6.10 16.94 8.58
N VAL A 202 6.94 17.90 8.96
CA VAL A 202 7.80 18.67 8.03
C VAL A 202 9.29 18.51 8.37
N PRO A 203 10.13 18.00 7.44
CA PRO A 203 9.76 17.25 6.23
C PRO A 203 9.12 15.89 6.56
N PRO A 204 8.19 15.41 5.71
CA PRO A 204 7.58 14.10 5.90
C PRO A 204 8.58 12.99 5.58
N ARG A 205 8.44 11.85 6.24
CA ARG A 205 9.23 10.65 5.93
C ARG A 205 8.71 10.05 4.62
N ARG A 206 9.61 9.62 3.74
CA ARG A 206 9.26 8.98 2.45
C ARG A 206 10.04 7.69 2.28
N CYS A 207 9.41 6.71 1.64
CA CYS A 207 10.12 5.53 1.19
C CYS A 207 11.06 5.90 0.05
N THR A 208 12.36 5.62 0.18
CA THR A 208 13.36 5.92 -0.86
C THR A 208 13.21 5.08 -2.13
N THR A 209 12.36 4.05 -2.11
CA THR A 209 12.10 3.20 -3.29
C THR A 209 10.84 3.58 -4.04
N CYS A 210 9.74 3.94 -3.37
CA CYS A 210 8.49 4.24 -4.07
C CYS A 210 7.93 5.64 -3.78
N ASP A 211 8.67 6.47 -3.07
CA ASP A 211 8.33 7.85 -2.67
C ASP A 211 7.02 7.99 -1.88
N THR A 212 6.42 6.88 -1.45
CA THR A 212 5.20 6.91 -0.65
C THR A 212 5.50 7.42 0.76
N PHE A 213 4.53 8.14 1.31
CA PHE A 213 4.71 8.84 2.57
C PHE A 213 4.52 7.91 3.76
N ALA A 214 5.23 8.24 4.83
CA ALA A 214 5.09 7.65 6.15
C ALA A 214 5.12 8.76 7.20
N HIS A 215 4.52 8.51 8.36
CA HIS A 215 4.79 9.35 9.53
C HIS A 215 6.20 9.07 10.05
N ARG A 216 6.84 10.09 10.64
CA ARG A 216 8.12 9.92 11.35
C ARG A 216 7.96 8.99 12.55
N THR A 217 6.94 9.25 13.35
CA THR A 217 6.53 8.37 14.45
C THR A 217 5.46 7.42 13.92
N PRO A 218 5.70 6.09 13.94
CA PRO A 218 4.69 5.09 13.57
C PRO A 218 3.36 5.29 14.31
N ILE A 219 2.25 5.18 13.60
CA ILE A 219 0.90 5.19 14.21
C ILE A 219 0.57 3.80 14.75
N TRP A 220 0.92 2.75 14.02
CA TRP A 220 0.77 1.37 14.44
C TRP A 220 2.12 0.76 14.84
N PRO A 221 2.16 -0.06 15.90
CA PRO A 221 3.35 -0.83 16.24
C PRO A 221 3.76 -1.73 15.06
N GLY A 222 5.06 -1.75 14.74
CA GLY A 222 5.58 -2.57 13.64
C GLY A 222 5.55 -1.93 12.25
N ASP A 223 5.06 -0.68 12.11
CA ASP A 223 5.12 0.10 10.86
C ASP A 223 6.55 0.63 10.59
N THR A 224 7.53 -0.28 10.51
CA THR A 224 8.94 0.05 10.26
C THR A 224 9.30 -0.05 8.79
N CYS A 225 8.44 -0.63 7.96
CA CYS A 225 8.69 -0.86 6.53
C CYS A 225 7.63 -0.20 5.66
N CYS A 226 7.98 0.04 4.40
CA CYS A 226 7.05 0.46 3.37
C CYS A 226 6.13 -0.71 3.00
N LEU A 227 4.83 -0.50 3.13
CA LEU A 227 3.82 -1.49 2.75
C LEU A 227 3.98 -1.98 1.29
N TYR A 228 4.29 -1.08 0.36
CA TYR A 228 4.25 -1.35 -1.08
C TYR A 228 5.55 -1.91 -1.68
N CYS A 229 6.67 -1.82 -0.97
CA CYS A 229 7.95 -2.36 -1.47
C CYS A 229 8.75 -3.13 -0.41
N GLY A 230 8.25 -3.21 0.82
CA GLY A 230 8.87 -3.92 1.93
C GLY A 230 10.13 -3.25 2.50
N LYS A 231 10.64 -2.20 1.87
CA LYS A 231 11.87 -1.52 2.31
C LYS A 231 11.69 -0.87 3.67
N GLY A 232 12.69 -1.04 4.53
CA GLY A 232 12.77 -0.33 5.80
C GLY A 232 12.64 1.18 5.61
N LEU A 233 11.75 1.79 6.38
CA LEU A 233 11.65 3.23 6.49
C LEU A 233 12.76 3.64 7.46
N THR A 234 13.58 4.62 7.05
CA THR A 234 14.61 5.25 7.89
C THR A 234 14.17 6.65 8.29
#